data_AF-A0A6A6K1R0-F1
#
_entry.id   AF-A0A6A6K1R0-F1
#
_cell.length_a   1.000
_cell.length_b   1.000
_cell.length_c   1.000
_cell.angle_alpha   90.00
_cell.angle_beta   90.00
_cell.angle_gamma   90.00
#
_symmetry.space_group_name_H-M   'P 1'
#
loop_
_entity.id
_entity.type
_entity.pdbx_description
1 polymer ?
#
loop_
_entity_poly.entity_id
_entity_poly.type
_entity_poly.pdbx_seq_one_letter_code
_entity_poly.pdbx_strand_id
1 'polypeptide(L)'
;MGLRLTGDGTSDGTGDAPRHSKKEKHPSLSPELTPTFDKTIIQDPEGLDMVYLNNWFSFFKLIRLDASPRSLKLSPSYGPPLANPVRGTFEFSCEDLKKLRQKILCQLEKAPKEEPDQTNPIRLSTFVLSYSYALVSIVKTKGLERHRKVKFGFTADCRARLYPPVPANYFGNCVGVYSNDSEAEVIMEENGLAFVAHRLTRLIKNLEKGALEGAKEKLEGFMAVTPGSVEWIGVAGSPRFKVMRRILDGGGQRRWDYIHR
;
A
#
# COMPACT_ATOMS: atom_id res chain seq x y z
N MET A 1 -48.12 -20.31 29.85
CA MET A 1 -48.85 -19.04 30.00
C MET A 1 -49.12 -18.54 28.59
N GLY A 2 -50.34 -18.80 28.11
CA GLY A 2 -50.69 -18.63 26.69
C GLY A 2 -51.17 -17.22 26.37
N LEU A 3 -51.25 -16.93 25.08
CA LEU A 3 -52.35 -16.17 24.51
C LEU A 3 -52.66 -16.75 23.13
N ARG A 4 -53.85 -17.34 23.06
CA ARG A 4 -54.53 -17.89 21.90
C ARG A 4 -55.47 -16.78 21.41
N LEU A 5 -55.43 -16.45 20.12
CA LEU A 5 -56.53 -15.72 19.47
C LEU A 5 -56.98 -16.55 18.28
N THR A 6 -58.18 -17.09 18.41
CA THR A 6 -58.96 -17.80 17.40
C THR A 6 -59.66 -16.80 16.49
N GLY A 7 -59.66 -17.08 15.20
CA GLY A 7 -60.57 -16.49 14.23
C GLY A 7 -60.70 -17.47 13.07
N ASP A 8 -61.75 -18.29 13.13
CA ASP A 8 -62.08 -19.28 12.11
C ASP A 8 -63.04 -18.63 11.09
N GLY A 9 -62.93 -19.02 9.83
CA GLY A 9 -63.71 -18.44 8.73
C GLY A 9 -63.29 -19.01 7.38
N THR A 10 -63.86 -20.16 7.04
CA THR A 10 -63.75 -20.84 5.75
C THR A 10 -64.65 -20.20 4.68
N SER A 11 -64.15 -20.04 3.45
CA SER A 11 -64.78 -20.53 2.21
C SER A 11 -64.02 -20.04 0.95
N ASP A 12 -63.50 -21.03 0.23
CA ASP A 12 -63.61 -21.29 -1.22
C ASP A 12 -63.43 -20.17 -2.27
N GLY A 13 -62.68 -20.49 -3.34
CA GLY A 13 -62.68 -19.68 -4.57
C GLY A 13 -61.36 -19.62 -5.34
N THR A 14 -61.15 -20.62 -6.19
CA THR A 14 -60.32 -20.68 -7.41
C THR A 14 -59.78 -19.36 -7.98
N GLY A 15 -58.48 -19.34 -8.29
CA GLY A 15 -57.83 -18.29 -9.07
C GLY A 15 -56.39 -18.64 -9.42
N ASP A 16 -56.19 -19.49 -10.44
CA ASP A 16 -54.89 -19.71 -11.07
C ASP A 16 -54.41 -18.41 -11.73
N ALA A 17 -53.35 -17.82 -11.18
CA ALA A 17 -52.59 -16.76 -11.84
C ALA A 17 -51.17 -17.28 -12.13
N PRO A 18 -50.70 -17.27 -13.39
CA PRO A 18 -49.37 -17.75 -13.70
C PRO A 18 -48.33 -16.81 -13.06
N ARG A 19 -47.52 -17.35 -12.15
CA ARG A 19 -46.30 -16.67 -11.69
C ARG A 19 -45.35 -16.55 -12.87
N HIS A 20 -45.43 -15.44 -13.59
CA HIS A 20 -44.35 -14.99 -14.45
C HIS A 20 -43.13 -14.72 -13.58
N SER A 21 -42.22 -15.69 -13.49
CA SER A 21 -40.85 -15.46 -13.05
C SER A 21 -40.19 -14.55 -14.08
N LYS A 22 -40.27 -13.24 -13.85
CA LYS A 22 -39.36 -12.29 -14.51
C LYS A 22 -37.95 -12.72 -14.13
N LYS A 23 -37.25 -13.36 -15.07
CA LYS A 23 -35.79 -13.47 -15.01
C LYS A 23 -35.27 -12.04 -14.97
N GLU A 24 -34.84 -11.59 -13.79
CA GLU A 24 -34.11 -10.34 -13.66
C GLU A 24 -32.87 -10.45 -14.55
N LYS A 25 -32.88 -9.77 -15.70
CA LYS A 25 -31.68 -9.58 -16.52
C LYS A 25 -30.80 -8.61 -15.75
N HIS A 26 -29.89 -9.13 -14.93
CA HIS A 26 -28.82 -8.31 -14.39
C HIS A 26 -28.06 -7.68 -15.58
N PRO A 27 -27.86 -6.35 -15.59
CA PRO A 27 -27.09 -5.72 -16.65
C PRO A 27 -25.68 -6.31 -16.67
N SER A 28 -25.27 -6.83 -17.83
CA SER A 28 -23.92 -7.34 -18.02
C SER A 28 -22.93 -6.19 -17.85
N LEU A 29 -21.92 -6.40 -17.01
CA LEU A 29 -20.84 -5.44 -16.82
C LEU A 29 -20.09 -5.23 -18.14
N SER A 30 -19.60 -4.00 -18.39
CA SER A 30 -18.72 -3.77 -19.53
C SER A 30 -17.44 -4.60 -19.38
N PRO A 31 -16.72 -4.91 -20.47
CA PRO A 31 -15.47 -5.68 -20.40
C PRO A 31 -14.44 -5.08 -19.43
N GLU A 32 -14.38 -3.75 -19.33
CA GLU A 32 -13.50 -3.03 -18.38
C GLU A 32 -13.89 -3.22 -16.92
N LEU A 33 -15.16 -3.51 -16.63
CA LEU A 33 -15.70 -3.73 -15.30
C LEU A 33 -15.84 -5.22 -14.96
N THR A 34 -15.61 -6.10 -15.94
CA THR A 34 -15.62 -7.55 -15.75
C THR A 34 -14.23 -7.99 -15.25
N PRO A 35 -14.11 -8.48 -14.00
CA PRO A 35 -12.81 -8.86 -13.45
C PRO A 35 -12.24 -10.10 -14.15
N THR A 36 -10.94 -10.09 -14.42
CA THR A 36 -10.20 -11.27 -14.88
C THR A 36 -9.50 -11.94 -13.71
N PHE A 37 -9.59 -13.27 -13.64
CA PHE A 37 -9.01 -14.09 -12.57
C PHE A 37 -7.87 -14.99 -13.06
N ASP A 38 -7.59 -14.96 -14.36
CA ASP A 38 -6.52 -15.74 -14.97
C ASP A 38 -5.16 -15.25 -14.46
N LYS A 39 -4.49 -16.08 -13.67
CA LYS A 39 -3.16 -15.76 -13.12
C LYS A 39 -2.04 -15.97 -14.13
N THR A 40 -2.29 -16.74 -15.20
CA THR A 40 -1.28 -17.09 -16.21
C THR A 40 -0.88 -15.90 -17.09
N ILE A 41 -1.64 -14.81 -17.02
CA ILE A 41 -1.32 -13.53 -17.68
C ILE A 41 -0.04 -12.90 -17.12
N ILE A 42 0.35 -13.24 -15.88
CA ILE A 42 1.61 -12.81 -15.28
C ILE A 42 2.64 -13.88 -15.63
N GLN A 43 3.56 -13.51 -16.52
CA GLN A 43 4.67 -14.38 -16.89
C GLN A 43 5.74 -14.35 -15.80
N ASP A 44 6.11 -15.53 -15.31
CA ASP A 44 7.13 -15.72 -14.28
C ASP A 44 8.18 -16.75 -14.74
N PRO A 45 9.08 -16.36 -15.65
CA PRO A 45 10.08 -17.27 -16.19
C PRO A 45 11.12 -17.71 -15.15
N GLU A 46 11.27 -16.95 -14.07
CA GLU A 46 12.26 -17.21 -13.00
C GLU A 46 11.68 -18.01 -11.83
N GLY A 47 10.38 -18.35 -11.85
CA GLY A 47 9.71 -19.09 -10.78
C GLY A 47 9.69 -18.32 -9.45
N LEU A 48 9.60 -16.99 -9.52
CA LEU A 48 9.52 -16.11 -8.37
C LEU A 48 8.35 -16.47 -7.47
N ASP A 49 7.21 -16.91 -8.00
CA ASP A 49 6.02 -17.29 -7.26
C ASP A 49 6.31 -18.30 -6.13
N MET A 50 7.04 -19.37 -6.45
CA MET A 50 7.45 -20.41 -5.51
C MET A 50 8.51 -19.90 -4.54
N VAL A 51 9.42 -19.03 -5.00
CA VAL A 51 10.39 -18.37 -4.13
C VAL A 51 9.69 -17.49 -3.09
N TYR A 52 8.73 -16.66 -3.50
CA TYR A 52 7.91 -15.83 -2.61
C TYR A 52 7.12 -16.69 -1.63
N LEU A 53 6.45 -17.75 -2.10
CA LEU A 53 5.64 -18.62 -1.26
C LEU A 53 6.47 -19.33 -0.18
N ASN A 54 7.63 -19.89 -0.56
CA ASN A 54 8.51 -20.59 0.37
C ASN A 54 9.14 -19.65 1.40
N ASN A 55 9.50 -18.44 0.99
CA ASN A 55 10.02 -17.41 1.89
C ASN A 55 8.95 -16.93 2.86
N TRP A 56 7.73 -16.66 2.39
CA TRP A 56 6.61 -16.24 3.23
C TRP A 56 6.27 -17.30 4.29
N PHE A 57 6.30 -18.58 3.91
CA PHE A 57 6.11 -19.68 4.85
C PHE A 57 7.23 -19.76 5.89
N SER A 58 8.48 -19.56 5.47
CA SER A 58 9.65 -19.50 6.38
C SER A 58 9.57 -18.33 7.36
N PHE A 59 9.13 -17.16 6.87
CA PHE A 59 8.92 -15.98 7.69
C PHE A 59 7.86 -16.21 8.76
N PHE A 60 6.69 -16.76 8.38
CA PHE A 60 5.63 -17.07 9.33
C PHE A 60 6.05 -18.09 10.40
N LYS A 61 6.86 -19.08 10.03
CA LYS A 61 7.47 -20.00 11.00
C LYS A 61 8.39 -19.27 11.98
N LEU A 62 9.25 -18.37 11.48
CA LEU A 62 10.21 -17.62 12.31
C LEU A 62 9.50 -16.80 13.39
N ILE A 63 8.37 -16.19 13.06
CA ILE A 63 7.63 -15.29 13.95
C ILE A 63 6.62 -16.02 14.87
N ARG A 64 6.65 -17.36 14.88
CA ARG A 64 5.80 -18.23 15.71
C ARG A 64 4.29 -17.95 15.61
N LEU A 65 3.81 -17.50 14.46
CA LEU A 65 2.38 -17.62 14.17
C LEU A 65 2.07 -19.10 14.03
N ASP A 66 0.98 -19.57 14.65
CA ASP A 66 0.43 -20.92 14.51
C ASP A 66 0.58 -21.36 13.04
N ALA A 67 1.57 -22.22 12.78
CA ALA A 67 2.18 -22.42 11.47
C ALA A 67 1.29 -23.22 10.50
N SER A 68 -0.04 -23.10 10.64
CA SER A 68 -0.97 -23.55 9.63
C SER A 68 -0.73 -22.71 8.36
N PRO A 69 -0.27 -23.32 7.25
CA PRO A 69 -0.12 -22.62 5.97
C PRO A 69 -1.44 -22.04 5.44
N ARG A 70 -2.58 -22.38 6.07
CA ARG A 70 -3.93 -21.94 5.71
C ARG A 70 -4.61 -21.16 6.85
N SER A 71 -3.85 -20.37 7.60
CA SER A 71 -4.42 -19.48 8.61
C SER A 71 -4.85 -18.15 7.98
N LEU A 72 -6.09 -17.74 8.25
CA LEU A 72 -6.58 -16.37 8.00
C LEU A 72 -6.45 -15.49 9.26
N LYS A 73 -5.81 -15.99 10.32
CA LYS A 73 -5.59 -15.20 11.53
C LYS A 73 -4.68 -14.02 11.19
N LEU A 74 -5.05 -12.84 11.68
CA LEU A 74 -4.20 -11.66 11.57
C LEU A 74 -2.87 -11.92 12.29
N SER A 75 -1.78 -11.48 11.67
CA SER A 75 -0.48 -11.45 12.31
C SER A 75 -0.54 -10.56 13.55
N PRO A 76 -0.10 -11.02 14.74
CA PRO A 76 0.28 -10.09 15.80
C PRO A 76 1.22 -9.02 15.24
N SER A 77 0.97 -7.78 15.66
CA SER A 77 1.79 -6.62 15.32
C SER A 77 3.24 -6.86 15.76
N TYR A 78 4.19 -6.48 14.91
CA TYR A 78 5.61 -6.62 15.20
C TYR A 78 6.07 -5.54 16.18
N GLY A 79 6.64 -5.97 17.30
CA GLY A 79 7.18 -5.09 18.33
C GLY A 79 6.41 -5.18 19.65
N PRO A 80 6.89 -4.53 20.71
CA PRO A 80 6.13 -4.42 21.94
C PRO A 80 4.76 -3.80 21.63
N PRO A 81 3.66 -4.29 22.25
CA PRO A 81 2.34 -3.69 22.06
C PRO A 81 2.44 -2.19 22.25
N LEU A 82 2.08 -1.42 21.23
CA LEU A 82 1.93 0.02 21.39
C LEU A 82 0.85 0.23 22.44
N ALA A 83 1.22 0.76 23.60
CA ALA A 83 0.26 1.13 24.62
C ALA A 83 -0.56 2.31 24.07
N ASN A 84 -1.82 2.04 23.72
CA ASN A 84 -2.80 3.02 23.24
C ASN A 84 -2.40 3.73 21.92
N PRO A 85 -2.35 3.02 20.78
CA PRO A 85 -2.07 3.66 19.51
C PRO A 85 -3.16 4.69 19.18
N VAL A 86 -2.74 5.92 18.90
CA VAL A 86 -3.63 6.98 18.43
C VAL A 86 -3.52 7.15 16.91
N ARG A 87 -4.63 7.53 16.28
CA ARG A 87 -4.68 7.87 14.85
C ARG A 87 -4.80 9.38 14.69
N GLY A 88 -3.91 9.97 13.90
CA GLY A 88 -3.97 11.37 13.48
C GLY A 88 -4.22 11.49 11.97
N THR A 89 -4.87 12.57 11.56
CA THR A 89 -4.96 12.98 10.16
C THR A 89 -4.22 14.30 10.00
N PHE A 90 -3.35 14.38 8.99
CA PHE A 90 -2.57 15.58 8.69
C PHE A 90 -2.85 15.97 7.24
N GLU A 91 -3.10 17.26 7.01
CA GLU A 91 -3.37 17.82 5.71
C GLU A 91 -2.19 18.69 5.26
N PHE A 92 -1.82 18.58 3.99
CA PHE A 92 -0.84 19.46 3.37
C PHE A 92 -1.56 20.42 2.43
N SER A 93 -1.52 21.71 2.72
CA SER A 93 -2.00 22.71 1.79
C SER A 93 -1.07 22.82 0.58
N CYS A 94 -1.56 23.45 -0.50
CA CYS A 94 -0.72 23.78 -1.65
C CYS A 94 0.47 24.68 -1.26
N GLU A 95 0.28 25.56 -0.27
CA GLU A 95 1.32 26.45 0.23
C GLU A 95 2.40 25.69 1.01
N ASP A 96 1.99 24.72 1.84
CA ASP A 96 2.94 23.84 2.54
C ASP A 96 3.80 23.09 1.53
N LEU A 97 3.20 22.48 0.52
CA LEU A 97 3.93 21.73 -0.51
C LEU A 97 4.92 22.61 -1.29
N LYS A 98 4.58 23.88 -1.56
CA LYS A 98 5.51 24.84 -2.18
C LYS A 98 6.69 25.13 -1.27
N LYS A 99 6.45 25.41 0.01
CA LYS A 99 7.51 25.66 1.01
C LYS A 99 8.41 24.43 1.19
N LEU A 100 7.83 23.23 1.26
CA LEU A 100 8.59 21.98 1.32
C LEU A 100 9.48 21.81 0.10
N ARG A 101 8.93 22.07 -1.11
CA ARG A 101 9.71 21.98 -2.35
C ARG A 101 10.89 22.93 -2.32
N GLN A 102 10.67 24.20 -1.98
CA GLN A 102 11.74 25.20 -1.87
C GLN A 102 12.82 24.76 -0.87
N LYS A 103 12.40 24.31 0.32
CA LYS A 103 13.32 23.82 1.35
C LYS A 103 14.22 22.68 0.86
N ILE A 104 13.65 21.71 0.16
CA ILE A 104 14.41 20.58 -0.41
C ILE A 104 15.41 21.08 -1.46
N LEU A 105 14.99 21.98 -2.36
CA LEU A 105 15.87 22.53 -3.38
C LEU A 105 17.05 23.30 -2.75
N CYS A 106 16.80 24.15 -1.75
CA CYS A 106 17.86 24.86 -1.04
C CYS A 106 18.85 23.91 -0.33
N GLN A 107 18.38 22.77 0.20
CA GLN A 107 19.26 21.78 0.84
C GLN A 107 20.12 21.03 -0.19
N LEU A 108 19.56 20.73 -1.36
CA LEU A 108 20.29 20.09 -2.46
C LEU A 108 21.38 20.99 -3.03
N GLU A 109 21.13 22.29 -3.13
CA GLU A 109 22.12 23.28 -3.61
C GLU A 109 23.34 23.40 -2.69
N LYS A 110 23.14 23.18 -1.37
CA LYS A 110 24.20 23.26 -0.36
C LYS A 110 24.98 21.96 -0.19
N ALA A 111 24.46 20.84 -0.67
CA ALA A 111 25.12 19.55 -0.53
C ALA A 111 26.33 19.45 -1.48
N PRO A 112 27.46 18.87 -1.03
CA PRO A 112 28.58 18.62 -1.93
C PRO A 112 28.17 17.66 -3.05
N LYS A 113 28.54 18.03 -4.29
CA LYS A 113 28.25 17.26 -5.50
C LYS A 113 29.17 16.03 -5.59
N GLU A 114 29.00 15.08 -4.69
CA GLU A 114 29.85 13.90 -4.61
C GLU A 114 29.42 12.78 -5.58
N GLU A 115 28.22 12.87 -6.16
CA GLU A 115 27.67 11.83 -7.05
C GLU A 115 27.43 12.38 -8.46
N PRO A 116 27.91 11.70 -9.53
CA PRO A 116 27.79 12.17 -10.92
C PRO A 116 26.34 12.31 -11.39
N ASP A 117 25.39 11.67 -10.69
CA ASP A 117 23.96 11.63 -11.02
C ASP A 117 23.13 12.77 -10.38
N GLN A 118 23.77 13.67 -9.60
CA GLN A 118 23.12 14.87 -9.04
C GLN A 118 22.83 15.97 -10.07
N THR A 119 23.28 15.79 -11.32
CA THR A 119 23.16 16.76 -12.42
C THR A 119 21.76 16.81 -13.03
N ASN A 120 20.95 15.76 -12.84
CA ASN A 120 19.59 15.71 -13.36
C ASN A 120 18.59 16.33 -12.38
N PRO A 121 17.68 17.21 -12.84
CA PRO A 121 16.69 17.84 -11.95
C PRO A 121 15.83 16.78 -11.26
N ILE A 122 15.81 16.82 -9.93
CA ILE A 122 15.02 15.90 -9.11
C ILE A 122 13.54 16.24 -9.29
N ARG A 123 12.76 15.29 -9.82
CA ARG A 123 11.31 15.44 -9.96
C ARG A 123 10.63 15.28 -8.59
N LEU A 124 10.47 16.39 -7.88
CA LEU A 124 9.77 16.44 -6.59
C LEU A 124 8.26 16.40 -6.78
N SER A 125 7.68 15.20 -6.93
CA SER A 125 6.22 15.02 -6.94
C SER A 125 5.60 15.32 -5.56
N THR A 126 4.29 15.59 -5.50
CA THR A 126 3.58 15.76 -4.23
C THR A 126 3.78 14.58 -3.29
N PHE A 127 3.81 13.36 -3.83
CA PHE A 127 4.10 12.14 -3.07
C PHE A 127 5.49 12.16 -2.44
N VAL A 128 6.52 12.55 -3.20
CA VAL A 128 7.90 12.65 -2.69
C VAL A 128 7.96 13.72 -1.60
N LEU A 129 7.34 14.88 -1.80
CA LEU A 129 7.33 15.98 -0.82
C LEU A 129 6.67 15.55 0.50
N SER A 130 5.44 15.03 0.42
CA SER A 130 4.68 14.65 1.60
C SER A 130 5.30 13.47 2.34
N TYR A 131 5.76 12.44 1.61
CA TYR A 131 6.38 11.28 2.25
C TYR A 131 7.73 11.63 2.88
N SER A 132 8.56 12.44 2.22
CA SER A 132 9.84 12.86 2.82
C SER A 132 9.63 13.58 4.15
N TYR A 133 8.67 14.50 4.19
CA TYR A 133 8.35 15.23 5.41
C TYR A 133 7.77 14.35 6.51
N ALA A 134 6.82 13.47 6.16
CA ALA A 134 6.23 12.55 7.12
C ALA A 134 7.29 11.60 7.69
N LEU A 135 8.16 11.04 6.84
CA LEU A 135 9.23 10.14 7.27
C LEU A 135 10.19 10.83 8.24
N VAL A 136 10.73 12.00 7.87
CA VAL A 136 11.64 12.76 8.74
C VAL A 136 10.97 13.12 10.05
N SER A 137 9.69 13.52 10.01
CA SER A 137 8.93 13.85 11.21
C SER A 137 8.75 12.63 12.12
N ILE A 138 8.35 11.48 11.57
CA ILE A 138 8.19 10.22 12.34
C ILE A 138 9.51 9.81 12.98
N VAL A 139 10.61 9.83 12.23
CA VAL A 139 11.94 9.45 12.75
C VAL A 139 12.37 10.37 13.88
N LYS A 140 12.21 11.70 13.70
CA LYS A 140 12.53 12.70 14.74
C LYS A 140 11.65 12.55 15.98
N THR A 141 10.34 12.36 15.81
CA THR A 141 9.40 12.23 16.93
C THR A 141 9.61 10.92 17.70
N LYS A 142 10.01 9.84 17.03
CA LYS A 142 10.32 8.56 17.70
C LYS A 142 11.61 8.61 18.51
N GLY A 143 12.47 9.61 18.31
CA GLY A 143 13.74 9.74 19.03
C GLY A 143 14.63 8.50 18.86
N LEU A 144 14.68 7.96 17.64
CA LEU A 144 15.42 6.72 17.36
C LEU A 144 16.91 6.90 17.67
N GLU A 145 17.55 5.83 18.15
CA GLU A 145 19.01 5.80 18.30
C GLU A 145 19.70 6.11 16.97
N ARG A 146 20.83 6.82 17.00
CA ARG A 146 21.52 7.34 15.81
C ARG A 146 21.76 6.28 14.74
N HIS A 147 22.30 5.13 15.16
CA HIS A 147 22.64 4.00 14.28
C HIS A 147 21.48 3.03 14.04
N ARG A 148 20.27 3.35 14.54
CA ARG A 148 19.08 2.54 14.27
C ARG A 148 18.79 2.58 12.77
N LYS A 149 18.76 1.40 12.14
CA LYS A 149 18.38 1.29 10.72
C LYS A 149 16.89 1.59 10.55
N VAL A 150 16.59 2.54 9.68
CA VAL A 150 15.24 2.91 9.24
C VAL A 150 15.05 2.42 7.81
N LYS A 151 14.11 1.50 7.61
CA LYS A 151 13.73 1.01 6.28
C LYS A 151 12.43 1.67 5.86
N PHE A 152 12.46 2.38 4.74
CA PHE A 152 11.33 3.17 4.26
C PHE A 152 11.06 2.88 2.78
N GLY A 153 9.80 2.85 2.41
CA GLY A 153 9.38 2.47 1.08
C GLY A 153 7.88 2.56 0.84
N PHE A 154 7.50 2.22 -0.38
CA PHE A 154 6.12 2.23 -0.80
C PHE A 154 5.84 1.03 -1.72
N THR A 155 4.56 0.72 -1.88
CA THR A 155 4.11 -0.24 -2.88
C THR A 155 3.66 0.49 -4.14
N ALA A 156 3.90 -0.13 -5.30
CA ALA A 156 3.46 0.42 -6.59
C ALA A 156 2.72 -0.64 -7.40
N ASP A 157 1.69 -0.20 -8.12
CA ASP A 157 0.96 -1.03 -9.08
C ASP A 157 1.86 -1.47 -10.22
N CYS A 158 2.04 -2.76 -10.39
CA CYS A 158 2.93 -3.36 -11.37
C CYS A 158 2.23 -3.68 -12.70
N ARG A 159 0.91 -3.49 -12.82
CA ARG A 159 0.15 -3.92 -14.01
C ARG A 159 0.72 -3.39 -15.32
N ALA A 160 0.93 -2.08 -15.39
CA ALA A 160 1.50 -1.41 -16.56
C ALA A 160 3.03 -1.57 -16.68
N ARG A 161 3.68 -2.26 -15.74
CA ARG A 161 5.15 -2.38 -15.62
C ARG A 161 5.65 -3.82 -15.87
N LEU A 162 4.72 -4.75 -16.10
CA LEU A 162 5.01 -6.11 -16.53
C LEU A 162 5.01 -6.16 -18.06
N TYR A 163 5.70 -7.15 -18.60
CA TYR A 163 5.70 -7.44 -20.02
C TYR A 163 5.23 -8.89 -20.24
N PRO A 164 4.08 -9.12 -20.90
CA PRO A 164 3.13 -8.09 -21.38
C PRO A 164 2.43 -7.34 -20.21
N PRO A 165 1.92 -6.12 -20.44
CA PRO A 165 1.17 -5.39 -19.42
C PRO A 165 -0.07 -6.16 -18.96
N VAL A 166 -0.28 -6.23 -17.65
CA VAL A 166 -1.45 -6.86 -17.06
C VAL A 166 -2.66 -5.93 -17.23
N PRO A 167 -3.83 -6.45 -17.66
CA PRO A 167 -5.06 -5.67 -17.78
C PRO A 167 -5.48 -4.98 -16.47
N ALA A 168 -6.04 -3.78 -16.59
CA ALA A 168 -6.52 -3.00 -15.44
C ALA A 168 -7.64 -3.70 -14.65
N ASN A 169 -8.42 -4.57 -15.31
CA ASN A 169 -9.50 -5.37 -14.71
C ASN A 169 -9.01 -6.69 -14.08
N TYR A 170 -7.70 -6.95 -14.03
CA TYR A 170 -7.17 -8.10 -13.29
C TYR A 170 -7.45 -7.99 -11.80
N PHE A 171 -8.15 -9.00 -11.27
CA PHE A 171 -8.60 -9.04 -9.88
C PHE A 171 -7.47 -9.30 -8.88
N GLY A 172 -6.41 -9.98 -9.31
CA GLY A 172 -5.31 -10.36 -8.42
C GLY A 172 -4.46 -9.17 -7.97
N ASN A 173 -3.66 -9.41 -6.93
CA ASN A 173 -2.63 -8.47 -6.50
C ASN A 173 -1.53 -8.39 -7.58
N CYS A 174 -1.16 -7.16 -7.92
CA CYS A 174 -0.06 -6.87 -8.83
C CYS A 174 0.67 -5.64 -8.28
N VAL A 175 1.30 -5.83 -7.12
CA VAL A 175 1.99 -4.76 -6.38
C VAL A 175 3.41 -5.17 -6.06
N GLY A 176 4.36 -4.29 -6.35
CA GLY A 176 5.76 -4.46 -5.99
C GLY A 176 6.11 -3.58 -4.79
N VAL A 177 7.02 -4.05 -3.93
CA VAL A 177 7.57 -3.29 -2.80
C VAL A 177 8.88 -2.63 -3.24
N TYR A 178 9.00 -1.33 -2.96
CA TYR A 178 10.18 -0.53 -3.28
C TYR A 178 10.63 0.20 -2.02
N SER A 179 11.80 -0.14 -1.51
CA SER A 179 12.33 0.40 -0.26
C SER A 179 13.81 0.71 -0.33
N ASN A 180 14.25 1.65 0.49
CA ASN A 180 15.64 1.87 0.85
C ASN A 180 15.78 1.80 2.37
N ASP A 181 17.01 1.68 2.85
CA ASP A 181 17.36 1.83 4.25
C ASP A 181 18.40 2.93 4.46
N SER A 182 18.43 3.47 5.67
CA SER A 182 19.40 4.46 6.13
C SER A 182 19.48 4.42 7.65
N GLU A 183 20.59 4.89 8.21
CA GLU A 183 20.66 5.19 9.65
C GLU A 183 19.75 6.38 9.99
N ALA A 184 19.19 6.37 11.21
CA ALA A 184 18.30 7.41 11.69
C ALA A 184 19.00 8.77 11.76
N GLU A 185 20.29 8.82 12.11
CA GLU A 185 21.09 10.06 12.19
C GLU A 185 21.04 10.85 10.87
N VAL A 186 21.31 10.19 9.74
CA VAL A 186 21.27 10.79 8.40
C VAL A 186 19.89 11.39 8.06
N ILE A 187 18.81 10.76 8.52
CA ILE A 187 17.44 11.25 8.31
C ILE A 187 17.14 12.45 9.24
N MET A 188 17.74 12.48 10.44
CA MET A 188 17.51 13.52 11.45
C MET A 188 18.34 14.80 11.22
N GLU A 189 19.43 14.71 10.48
CA GLU A 189 20.31 15.83 10.10
C GLU A 189 19.58 16.99 9.39
N GLU A 190 20.29 18.12 9.25
CA GLU A 190 19.76 19.32 8.59
C GLU A 190 19.27 19.01 7.17
N ASN A 191 20.05 18.24 6.40
CA ASN A 191 19.76 17.87 5.01
C ASN A 191 18.93 16.58 4.86
N GLY A 192 18.42 16.01 5.96
CA GLY A 192 17.69 14.75 5.95
C GLY A 192 16.45 14.77 5.04
N LEU A 193 15.78 15.93 4.90
CA LEU A 193 14.62 16.06 4.01
C LEU A 193 15.00 15.90 2.53
N ALA A 194 16.07 16.56 2.09
CA ALA A 194 16.61 16.40 0.74
C ALA A 194 17.16 14.99 0.48
N PHE A 195 17.86 14.42 1.46
CA PHE A 195 18.36 13.04 1.38
C PHE A 195 17.22 12.04 1.11
N VAL A 196 16.15 12.10 1.91
CA VAL A 196 14.98 11.22 1.74
C VAL A 196 14.30 11.47 0.39
N ALA A 197 14.10 12.73 0.00
CA ALA A 197 13.47 13.08 -1.26
C ALA A 197 14.26 12.54 -2.48
N HIS A 198 15.58 12.61 -2.42
CA HIS A 198 16.46 12.06 -3.44
C HIS A 198 16.35 10.53 -3.51
N ARG A 199 16.41 9.83 -2.36
CA ARG A 199 16.25 8.37 -2.28
C ARG A 199 14.90 7.91 -2.83
N LEU A 200 13.81 8.60 -2.47
CA LEU A 200 12.47 8.31 -2.99
C LEU A 200 12.36 8.55 -4.49
N THR A 201 12.96 9.63 -5.01
CA THR A 201 12.97 9.91 -6.45
C THR A 201 13.71 8.81 -7.22
N ARG A 202 14.83 8.31 -6.70
CA ARG A 202 15.55 7.18 -7.29
C ARG A 202 14.71 5.90 -7.28
N LEU A 203 14.03 5.59 -6.18
CA LEU A 203 13.10 4.46 -6.14
C LEU A 203 11.99 4.58 -7.19
N ILE A 204 11.42 5.78 -7.36
CA ILE A 204 10.38 6.03 -8.37
C ILE A 204 10.93 5.87 -9.80
N LYS A 205 12.13 6.37 -10.09
CA LYS A 205 12.78 6.17 -11.39
C LYS A 205 13.04 4.68 -11.67
N ASN A 206 13.47 3.93 -10.65
CA ASN A 206 13.70 2.48 -10.80
C ASN A 206 12.42 1.69 -11.10
N LEU A 207 11.23 2.25 -10.89
CA LEU A 207 9.96 1.62 -11.31
C LEU A 207 9.86 1.45 -12.83
N GLU A 208 10.65 2.21 -13.61
CA GLU A 208 10.63 2.19 -15.08
C GLU A 208 11.40 1.01 -15.66
N LYS A 209 12.30 0.38 -14.88
CA LYS A 209 13.16 -0.69 -15.37
C LYS A 209 12.46 -2.07 -15.45
N GLY A 210 11.34 -2.22 -14.75
CA GLY A 210 10.51 -3.42 -14.79
C GLY A 210 10.07 -3.86 -13.39
N ALA A 211 8.87 -4.44 -13.29
CA ALA A 211 8.30 -4.83 -12.00
C ALA A 211 9.01 -6.01 -11.32
N LEU A 212 9.53 -6.96 -12.11
CA LEU A 212 10.17 -8.20 -11.61
C LEU A 212 11.69 -8.09 -11.50
N GLU A 213 12.29 -7.04 -12.04
CA GLU A 213 13.74 -6.89 -12.03
C GLU A 213 14.26 -6.79 -10.58
N GLY A 214 15.19 -7.69 -10.25
CA GLY A 214 15.80 -7.79 -8.94
C GLY A 214 14.83 -8.23 -7.83
N ALA A 215 13.67 -8.81 -8.18
CA ALA A 215 12.63 -9.19 -7.21
C ALA A 215 13.13 -10.24 -6.22
N LYS A 216 13.94 -11.19 -6.68
CA LYS A 216 14.54 -12.25 -5.86
C LYS A 216 15.48 -11.65 -4.81
N GLU A 217 16.40 -10.79 -5.21
CA GLU A 217 17.38 -10.14 -4.32
C GLU A 217 16.68 -9.22 -3.32
N LYS A 218 15.64 -8.49 -3.76
CA LYS A 218 14.81 -7.66 -2.87
C LYS A 218 14.11 -8.50 -1.81
N LEU A 219 13.59 -9.67 -2.20
CA LEU A 219 12.94 -10.60 -1.29
C LEU A 219 13.93 -11.21 -0.30
N GLU A 220 15.09 -11.68 -0.78
CA GLU A 220 16.16 -12.20 0.08
C GLU A 220 16.62 -11.14 1.09
N GLY A 221 16.82 -9.90 0.65
CA GLY A 221 17.15 -8.77 1.53
C GLY A 221 16.02 -8.35 2.47
N PHE A 222 14.75 -8.64 2.16
CA PHE A 222 13.64 -8.47 3.09
C PHE A 222 13.68 -9.55 4.18
N MET A 223 13.92 -10.80 3.77
CA MET A 223 13.93 -11.98 4.64
C MET A 223 15.14 -12.02 5.59
N ALA A 224 16.27 -11.46 5.18
CA ALA A 224 17.46 -11.36 6.01
C ALA A 224 17.31 -10.39 7.20
N VAL A 225 16.25 -9.58 7.24
CA VAL A 225 16.00 -8.63 8.32
C VAL A 225 15.47 -9.36 9.55
N THR A 226 16.28 -9.39 10.61
CA THR A 226 15.85 -9.91 11.92
C THR A 226 14.67 -9.10 12.45
N PRO A 227 13.57 -9.73 12.91
CA PRO A 227 12.43 -9.02 13.49
C PRO A 227 12.86 -8.07 14.61
N GLY A 228 12.39 -6.82 14.56
CA GLY A 228 12.72 -5.79 15.55
C GLY A 228 14.11 -5.15 15.41
N SER A 229 14.94 -5.57 14.45
CA SER A 229 16.26 -4.96 14.21
C SER A 229 16.22 -3.65 13.42
N VAL A 230 15.14 -3.40 12.68
CA VAL A 230 14.95 -2.20 11.86
C VAL A 230 13.62 -1.53 12.16
N GLU A 231 13.58 -0.21 11.99
CA GLU A 231 12.35 0.57 12.05
C GLU A 231 11.72 0.65 10.65
N TRP A 232 10.53 0.08 10.47
CA TRP A 232 9.82 0.09 9.20
C TRP A 232 8.84 1.26 9.12
N ILE A 233 8.98 2.09 8.07
CA ILE A 233 8.04 3.19 7.80
C ILE A 233 7.57 3.10 6.36
N GLY A 234 6.40 2.51 6.14
CA GLY A 234 5.79 2.35 4.82
C GLY A 234 4.65 3.33 4.56
N VAL A 235 4.38 3.62 3.28
CA VAL A 235 3.17 4.35 2.86
C VAL A 235 2.13 3.38 2.31
N ALA A 236 0.91 3.52 2.81
CA ALA A 236 -0.27 2.86 2.26
C ALA A 236 -1.14 3.86 1.47
N GLY A 237 -1.82 3.36 0.44
CA GLY A 237 -2.74 4.17 -0.37
C GLY A 237 -2.08 4.93 -1.51
N SER A 238 -2.91 5.58 -2.33
CA SER A 238 -2.50 6.38 -3.48
C SER A 238 -3.56 7.44 -3.79
N PRO A 239 -3.17 8.68 -4.12
CA PRO A 239 -4.09 9.70 -4.63
C PRO A 239 -4.83 9.26 -5.92
N ARG A 240 -4.31 8.23 -6.61
CA ARG A 240 -4.94 7.66 -7.82
C ARG A 240 -6.11 6.73 -7.52
N PHE A 241 -6.31 6.29 -6.28
CA PHE A 241 -7.51 5.56 -5.92
C PHE A 241 -8.71 6.51 -6.03
N LYS A 242 -9.41 6.45 -7.17
CA LYS A 242 -10.56 7.29 -7.51
C LYS A 242 -11.76 7.12 -6.55
N VAL A 243 -11.69 6.20 -5.59
CA VAL A 243 -12.62 6.12 -4.44
C VAL A 243 -12.68 7.47 -3.71
N MET A 244 -11.58 8.23 -3.68
CA MET A 244 -11.55 9.58 -3.10
C MET A 244 -12.14 10.67 -4.02
N ARG A 245 -12.20 10.44 -5.34
CA ARG A 245 -12.71 11.43 -6.32
C ARG A 245 -14.22 11.29 -6.56
N ARG A 246 -14.76 10.07 -6.48
CA ARG A 246 -16.17 9.77 -6.83
C ARG A 246 -17.20 10.31 -5.81
N ILE A 247 -16.77 11.09 -4.82
CA ILE A 247 -17.59 11.62 -3.72
C ILE A 247 -17.55 13.16 -3.64
N LEU A 248 -16.78 13.86 -4.49
CA LEU A 248 -16.82 15.33 -4.51
C LEU A 248 -18.08 15.88 -5.21
N ASP A 249 -18.75 15.09 -6.04
CA ASP A 249 -19.95 15.50 -6.78
C ASP A 249 -21.26 14.92 -6.20
N GLY A 250 -21.21 14.24 -5.05
CA GLY A 250 -22.38 13.62 -4.41
C GLY A 250 -22.35 13.83 -2.91
N GLY A 251 -23.05 14.87 -2.45
CA GLY A 251 -23.10 15.35 -1.07
C GLY A 251 -23.14 14.25 -0.01
N GLY A 252 -22.07 14.18 0.78
CA GLY A 252 -21.95 13.28 1.92
C GLY A 252 -20.49 12.95 2.20
N GLN A 253 -19.87 13.70 3.12
CA GLN A 253 -18.50 13.49 3.61
C GLN A 253 -18.37 12.11 4.27
N ARG A 254 -18.13 11.05 3.49
CA ARG A 254 -17.79 9.73 4.02
C ARG A 254 -16.27 9.58 4.05
N ARG A 255 -15.71 9.72 5.26
CA ARG A 255 -14.30 9.52 5.59
C ARG A 255 -13.97 8.03 5.52
N TRP A 256 -12.91 7.67 4.80
CA TRP A 256 -12.35 6.33 4.81
C TRP A 256 -11.03 6.36 5.58
N ASP A 257 -10.92 5.44 6.55
CA ASP A 257 -9.72 5.27 7.34
C ASP A 257 -8.95 4.02 6.89
N TYR A 258 -7.67 4.17 6.57
CA TYR A 258 -6.78 3.02 6.45
C TYR A 258 -6.44 2.50 7.85
N ILE A 259 -6.89 1.29 8.16
CA ILE A 259 -6.58 0.61 9.41
C ILE A 259 -5.54 -0.47 9.11
N HIS A 260 -4.27 -0.20 9.41
CA HIS A 260 -3.32 -1.28 9.73
C HIS A 260 -3.48 -1.51 11.23
N ARG A 261 -3.98 -2.69 11.61
CA ARG A 261 -4.08 -3.15 13.01
C ARG A 261 -2.96 -4.16 13.24
#